data_AF-A0A318HMK8-F1
#
_entry.id   AF-A0A318HMK8-F1
#
_cell.length_a   1.000
_cell.length_b   1.000
_cell.length_c   1.000
_cell.angle_alpha   90.00
_cell.angle_beta   90.00
_cell.angle_gamma   90.00
#
_symmetry.space_group_name_H-M   'P 1'
#
loop_
_entity.id
_entity.type
_entity.pdbx_description
1 polymer ?
#
loop_
_entity_poly.entity_id
_entity_poly.type
_entity_poly.pdbx_seq_one_letter_code
_entity_poly.pdbx_strand_id
1 'polypeptide(L)'
;MTTVNEPHTDTTEKFAVRIVGAIDSASLAILLSIGVPSAPYIYTASTMHCMSVSLGLDGDGLGTAWGRQLATSMLADAGFGDVQVREIESDPINFYYVARK
;
A
#
# COMPACT_ATOMS: atom_id res chain seq x y z
N MET A 1 -3.56 18.59 -10.73
CA MET A 1 -5.04 18.56 -10.89
C MET A 1 -5.35 17.71 -12.11
N THR A 2 -5.18 16.40 -12.02
CA THR A 2 -5.55 15.47 -13.08
C THR A 2 -7.05 15.22 -12.98
N THR A 3 -7.73 15.28 -14.12
CA THR A 3 -9.19 15.25 -14.26
C THR A 3 -9.74 13.88 -13.89
N VAL A 4 -10.65 13.83 -12.91
CA VAL A 4 -11.32 12.62 -12.38
C VAL A 4 -12.37 12.03 -13.34
N ASN A 5 -12.17 12.15 -14.66
CA ASN A 5 -13.22 11.93 -15.64
C ASN A 5 -12.75 11.08 -16.84
N GLU A 6 -11.85 10.13 -16.58
CA GLU A 6 -11.69 9.00 -17.49
C GLU A 6 -12.75 7.94 -17.15
N PRO A 7 -13.37 7.28 -18.15
CA PRO A 7 -14.37 6.27 -17.90
C PRO A 7 -13.74 5.09 -17.13
N HIS A 8 -14.23 4.85 -15.92
CA HIS A 8 -13.84 3.70 -15.10
C HIS A 8 -14.17 2.43 -15.90
N THR A 9 -13.15 1.65 -16.24
CA THR A 9 -13.32 0.48 -17.13
C THR A 9 -13.72 -0.76 -16.34
N ASP A 10 -13.54 -0.74 -15.02
CA ASP A 10 -13.92 -1.84 -14.14
C ASP A 10 -15.43 -1.96 -13.94
N THR A 11 -15.94 -3.19 -14.04
CA THR A 11 -17.31 -3.49 -13.62
C THR A 11 -17.40 -3.50 -12.10
N THR A 12 -18.59 -3.23 -11.55
CA THR A 12 -18.84 -3.33 -10.11
C THR A 12 -18.48 -4.71 -9.56
N GLU A 13 -18.71 -5.79 -10.32
CA GLU A 13 -18.29 -7.14 -9.95
C GLU A 13 -16.78 -7.28 -9.82
N LYS A 14 -16.00 -6.78 -10.79
CA LYS A 14 -14.54 -6.90 -10.75
C LYS A 14 -13.94 -6.08 -9.62
N PHE A 15 -14.51 -4.90 -9.36
CA PHE A 15 -14.17 -4.12 -8.17
C PHE A 15 -14.47 -4.88 -6.87
N ALA A 16 -15.66 -5.46 -6.74
CA ALA A 16 -16.06 -6.21 -5.55
C ALA A 16 -15.13 -7.42 -5.29
N VAL A 17 -14.74 -8.15 -6.34
CA VAL A 17 -13.79 -9.27 -6.24
C VAL A 17 -12.43 -8.80 -5.70
N ARG A 18 -11.91 -7.66 -6.19
CA ARG A 18 -10.63 -7.09 -5.72
C ARG A 18 -10.70 -6.70 -4.25
N ILE A 19 -11.80 -6.08 -3.82
CA ILE A 19 -12.01 -5.69 -2.41
C ILE A 19 -12.11 -6.91 -1.49
N VAL A 20 -12.86 -7.94 -1.87
CA VAL A 20 -12.96 -9.18 -1.07
C VAL A 20 -11.59 -9.86 -0.94
N GLY A 21 -10.84 -9.96 -2.04
CA GLY A 21 -9.48 -10.52 -2.00
C GLY A 21 -8.52 -9.72 -1.11
N ALA A 22 -8.63 -8.39 -1.11
CA ALA A 22 -7.87 -7.52 -0.21
C ALA A 22 -8.22 -7.75 1.26
N ILE A 23 -9.50 -7.89 1.58
CA ILE A 23 -9.98 -8.13 2.95
C ILE A 23 -9.51 -9.51 3.46
N ASP A 24 -9.59 -10.54 2.63
CA ASP A 24 -9.14 -11.89 3.00
C ASP A 24 -7.61 -11.91 3.27
N SER A 25 -6.84 -11.30 2.38
CA SER A 25 -5.38 -11.17 2.53
C SER A 25 -5.01 -10.38 3.80
N ALA A 26 -5.71 -9.29 4.09
CA ALA A 26 -5.48 -8.50 5.29
C ALA A 26 -5.88 -9.25 6.57
N SER A 27 -6.95 -10.06 6.53
CA SER A 27 -7.38 -10.88 7.66
C SER A 27 -6.28 -11.85 8.08
N LEU A 28 -5.66 -12.54 7.12
CA LEU A 28 -4.52 -13.40 7.37
C LEU A 28 -3.31 -12.63 7.91
N ALA A 29 -2.98 -11.49 7.29
CA ALA A 29 -1.83 -10.68 7.72
C ALA A 29 -1.99 -10.13 9.14
N ILE A 30 -3.20 -9.69 9.52
CA ILE A 30 -3.52 -9.24 10.89
C ILE A 30 -3.37 -10.40 11.88
N LEU A 31 -3.90 -11.58 11.56
CA LEU A 31 -3.79 -12.77 12.39
C LEU A 31 -2.32 -13.15 12.66
N LEU A 32 -1.49 -13.08 11.63
CA LEU A 32 -0.05 -13.36 11.73
C LEU A 32 0.75 -12.26 12.44
N SER A 33 0.17 -11.07 12.59
CA SER A 33 0.83 -9.90 13.21
C SER A 33 0.44 -9.68 14.67
N ILE A 34 -0.20 -10.65 15.32
CA ILE A 34 -0.55 -10.56 16.74
C ILE A 34 0.72 -10.32 17.56
N GLY A 35 0.70 -9.28 18.40
CA GLY A 35 1.85 -8.87 19.22
C GLY A 35 2.79 -7.87 18.54
N VAL A 36 2.60 -7.57 17.25
CA VAL A 36 3.30 -6.47 16.56
C VAL A 36 2.52 -5.17 16.78
N PRO A 37 3.10 -4.17 17.46
CA PRO A 37 2.44 -2.88 17.66
C PRO A 37 2.01 -2.26 16.34
N SER A 38 0.85 -1.61 16.31
CA SER A 38 0.27 -0.90 15.16
C SER A 38 -0.06 -1.72 13.89
N ALA A 39 0.39 -2.97 13.76
CA ALA A 39 0.11 -3.77 12.58
C ALA A 39 -1.40 -3.93 12.26
N PRO A 40 -2.28 -4.25 13.23
CA PRO A 40 -3.73 -4.29 12.95
C PRO A 40 -4.29 -2.96 12.44
N TYR A 41 -3.80 -1.85 12.98
CA TYR A 41 -4.19 -0.51 12.54
C TYR A 41 -3.75 -0.25 11.09
N ILE A 42 -2.49 -0.56 10.75
CA ILE A 42 -1.94 -0.34 9.41
C ILE A 42 -2.67 -1.19 8.35
N TYR A 43 -2.93 -2.47 8.62
CA TYR A 43 -3.66 -3.33 7.68
C TYR A 43 -5.13 -2.88 7.53
N THR A 44 -5.79 -2.50 8.63
CA THR A 44 -7.19 -2.02 8.57
C THR A 44 -7.28 -0.69 7.80
N ALA A 45 -6.40 0.27 8.08
CA ALA A 45 -6.34 1.54 7.36
C ALA A 45 -6.01 1.34 5.88
N SER A 46 -5.16 0.36 5.56
CA SER A 46 -4.85 -0.03 4.18
C SER A 46 -6.13 -0.45 3.44
N THR A 47 -6.86 -1.46 3.94
CA THR A 47 -8.02 -2.02 3.23
C THR A 47 -9.24 -1.11 3.23
N MET A 48 -9.47 -0.36 4.31
CA MET A 48 -10.68 0.46 4.47
C MET A 48 -10.52 1.87 3.89
N HIS A 49 -9.33 2.25 3.42
CA HIS A 49 -9.10 3.57 2.83
C HIS A 49 -8.06 3.56 1.70
N CYS A 50 -6.77 3.43 2.01
CA CYS A 50 -5.71 3.74 1.05
C CYS A 50 -5.74 2.83 -0.19
N MET A 51 -5.96 1.53 0.03
CA MET A 51 -6.12 0.56 -1.03
C MET A 51 -7.47 0.74 -1.74
N SER A 52 -8.57 0.84 -1.01
CA SER A 52 -9.92 0.92 -1.60
C SER A 52 -10.10 2.15 -2.49
N VAL A 53 -9.58 3.31 -2.09
CA VAL A 53 -9.59 4.53 -2.90
C VAL A 53 -8.75 4.35 -4.17
N SER A 54 -7.58 3.73 -4.08
CA SER A 54 -6.74 3.45 -5.25
C SER A 54 -7.46 2.50 -6.22
N LEU A 55 -8.04 1.42 -5.72
CA LEU A 55 -8.78 0.45 -6.54
C LEU A 55 -10.01 1.07 -7.20
N GLY A 56 -10.72 1.97 -6.51
CA GLY A 56 -11.91 2.67 -7.04
C GLY A 56 -11.61 3.79 -8.04
N LEU A 57 -10.32 4.01 -8.33
CA LEU A 57 -9.84 4.89 -9.40
C LEU A 57 -8.99 4.09 -10.42
N ASP A 58 -9.25 2.79 -10.54
CA ASP A 58 -8.50 1.86 -11.41
C ASP A 58 -6.98 1.82 -11.16
N GLY A 59 -6.52 2.23 -9.96
CA GLY A 59 -5.12 2.18 -9.56
C GLY A 59 -4.64 0.83 -9.03
N ASP A 60 -3.35 0.76 -8.71
CA ASP A 60 -2.64 -0.49 -8.36
C ASP A 60 -3.04 -1.09 -7.01
N GLY A 61 -3.66 -0.31 -6.11
CA GLY A 61 -4.13 -0.83 -4.83
C GLY A 61 -3.01 -1.30 -3.90
N LEU A 62 -1.85 -0.65 -3.91
CA LEU A 62 -0.72 -1.04 -3.05
C LEU A 62 -1.06 -0.96 -1.55
N GLY A 63 -1.84 0.07 -1.18
CA GLY A 63 -2.28 0.30 0.19
C GLY A 63 -1.17 0.81 1.13
N THR A 64 -1.52 1.05 2.39
CA THR A 64 -0.58 1.57 3.40
C THR A 64 0.50 0.54 3.76
N ALA A 65 0.16 -0.75 3.70
CA ALA A 65 1.00 -1.86 4.11
C ALA A 65 1.85 -2.47 2.97
N TRP A 66 2.05 -1.75 1.87
CA TRP A 66 2.79 -2.21 0.67
C TRP A 66 4.23 -2.68 0.92
N GLY A 67 4.85 -2.22 2.01
CA GLY A 67 6.10 -2.76 2.53
C GLY A 67 7.37 -2.14 1.95
N ARG A 68 8.48 -2.35 2.68
CA ARG A 68 9.80 -1.76 2.35
C ARG A 68 10.36 -2.31 1.05
N GLN A 69 10.21 -3.61 0.82
CA GLN A 69 10.79 -4.34 -0.29
C GLN A 69 10.23 -3.83 -1.62
N LEU A 70 8.90 -3.70 -1.71
CA LEU A 70 8.24 -3.16 -2.89
C LEU A 70 8.57 -1.69 -3.10
N ALA A 71 8.60 -0.90 -2.03
CA ALA A 71 9.02 0.50 -2.12
C ALA A 71 10.44 0.65 -2.70
N THR A 72 11.39 -0.18 -2.23
CA THR A 72 12.77 -0.16 -2.75
C THR A 72 12.88 -0.65 -4.19
N SER A 73 12.11 -1.67 -4.59
CA SER A 73 12.12 -2.14 -5.98
C SER A 73 11.54 -1.09 -6.93
N MET A 74 10.43 -0.45 -6.55
CA MET A 74 9.82 0.61 -7.35
C MET A 74 10.73 1.84 -7.49
N LEU A 75 11.53 2.18 -6.47
CA LEU A 75 12.56 3.21 -6.57
C LEU A 75 13.67 2.80 -7.56
N ALA A 76 14.10 1.54 -7.52
CA ALA A 76 15.08 1.02 -8.48
C ALA A 76 14.53 1.04 -9.92
N ASP A 77 13.28 0.61 -10.11
CA ASP A 77 12.58 0.63 -11.41
C ASP A 77 12.45 2.06 -11.97
N ALA A 78 12.31 3.06 -11.09
CA ALA A 78 12.31 4.47 -11.45
C ALA A 78 13.70 5.05 -11.78
N GLY A 79 14.76 4.25 -11.64
CA GLY A 79 16.14 4.62 -11.99
C GLY A 79 16.99 5.15 -10.84
N PHE A 80 16.59 4.99 -9.58
CA PHE A 80 17.42 5.33 -8.44
C PHE A 80 18.36 4.17 -8.09
N GLY A 81 19.65 4.34 -8.39
CA GLY A 81 20.67 3.31 -8.17
C GLY A 81 21.23 3.23 -6.74
N ASP A 82 21.05 4.29 -5.94
CA ASP A 82 21.48 4.33 -4.53
C ASP A 82 20.27 4.69 -3.65
N VAL A 83 19.68 3.69 -3.00
CA VAL A 83 18.54 3.83 -2.11
C VAL A 83 18.94 3.42 -0.70
N GLN A 84 18.88 4.37 0.24
CA GLN A 84 19.05 4.12 1.66
C GLN A 84 17.70 4.23 2.36
N VAL A 85 17.44 3.33 3.31
CA VAL A 85 16.24 3.41 4.14
C VAL A 85 16.64 3.62 5.58
N ARG A 86 16.15 4.71 6.17
CA ARG A 86 16.39 5.09 7.57
C ARG A 86 15.12 4.91 8.40
N GLU A 87 15.33 4.70 9.68
CA GLU A 87 14.29 4.53 10.69
C GLU A 87 14.57 5.52 11.83
N ILE A 88 13.51 6.04 12.42
CA ILE A 88 13.59 6.99 13.54
C ILE A 88 12.81 6.39 14.70
N GLU A 89 13.45 6.24 15.86
CA GLU A 89 12.84 5.60 17.04
C GLU A 89 11.53 6.28 17.48
N SER A 90 11.45 7.61 17.40
CA SER A 90 10.24 8.37 17.73
C SER A 90 9.12 8.25 16.70
N ASP A 91 9.36 7.61 15.56
CA ASP A 91 8.41 7.40 14.48
C ASP A 91 8.48 5.97 13.93
N PRO A 92 8.06 4.97 14.73
CA PRO A 92 8.25 3.55 14.41
C PRO A 92 7.36 3.04 13.27
N ILE A 93 6.44 3.87 12.75
CA ILE A 93 5.48 3.47 11.71
C ILE A 93 6.03 3.80 10.30
N ASN A 94 7.00 4.71 10.19
CA ASN A 94 7.48 5.20 8.90
C ASN A 94 8.91 4.78 8.58
N PHE A 95 9.14 4.54 7.28
CA PHE A 95 10.48 4.42 6.71
C PHE A 95 10.84 5.70 5.97
N TYR A 96 12.09 6.14 6.14
CA TYR A 96 12.63 7.34 5.52
C TYR A 96 13.56 6.94 4.36
N TYR A 97 13.05 7.01 3.13
CA TYR A 97 13.78 6.65 1.92
C TYR A 97 14.62 7.82 1.40
N VAL A 98 15.92 7.62 1.24
CA VAL A 98 16.85 8.56 0.62
C VAL A 98 17.35 7.91 -0.67
N ALA A 99 16.80 8.35 -1.80
CA ALA A 99 17.11 7.82 -3.12
C ALA A 99 17.91 8.83 -3.95
N ARG A 100 19.07 8.42 -4.48
CA ARG A 100 19.97 9.24 -5.29
C ARG A 100 20.02 8.71 -6.72
N LYS A 101 20.13 9.65 -7.67
CA LYS A 101 20.23 9.38 -9.10
C LYS A 101 21.69 9.29 -9.52
#